data_AF-A0A2D8C847-F1
#
_entry.id   AF-A0A2D8C847-F1
#
_cell.length_a   1.000
_cell.length_b   1.000
_cell.length_c   1.000
_cell.angle_alpha   90.00
_cell.angle_beta   90.00
_cell.angle_gamma   90.00
#
_symmetry.space_group_name_H-M   'P 1'
#
loop_
_entity.id
_entity.type
_entity.pdbx_description
1 polymer ?
#
loop_
_entity_poly.entity_id
_entity_poly.type
_entity_poly.pdbx_seq_one_letter_code
_entity_poly.pdbx_strand_id
1 'polypeptide(L)'
;MPRNLDLTWSWSEHLEDYNVDFAELWVSGKSIGEVTPDHLRDRYNFAERRLQAHVKAIVQSQINLDDNCIYDLVPRHVLRQFYHVKNEITEWVVANNPKPKNYSFLVETQATINQIAQQELQIDWDNHNLLFLQDPKAKSLYKRFANKKSNVIYNLFGTITGRLTTTPESFPIMNLKTEHRKIVLPQNDLFIELDFNAAEIRTLLALAGIEQPQDDIHKFNIEQVFKTPMSRDNAKRRFFAWLYNPDSKDEELKNYYNKEKILDKYYKNGYIKTIFGRQIECDAFHSLNYLLQSTSSDNCMDRANKIRKMLSGRKSTIAFCLHDCVVLDFSNQDAHLLPKIKQVFEQTRLGKFKINLKAGKTYGLLEDFSW
;
A
#
# COMPACT_ATOMS: atom_id res chain seq x y z
N MET A 1 -8.56 4.40 -28.81
CA MET A 1 -7.69 5.32 -28.02
C MET A 1 -7.08 6.37 -28.94
N PRO A 2 -6.82 7.60 -28.46
CA PRO A 2 -6.06 8.60 -29.22
C PRO A 2 -4.65 8.07 -29.56
N ARG A 3 -4.10 8.48 -30.71
CA ARG A 3 -2.79 7.98 -31.19
C ARG A 3 -1.57 8.54 -30.44
N ASN A 4 -1.74 9.61 -29.66
CA ASN A 4 -0.68 10.32 -28.91
C ASN A 4 -1.14 10.60 -27.48
N LEU A 5 -1.41 9.56 -26.69
CA LEU A 5 -1.75 9.71 -25.29
C LEU A 5 -0.48 9.57 -24.46
N ASP A 6 0.14 10.70 -24.12
CA ASP A 6 1.39 10.72 -23.33
C ASP A 6 1.13 11.13 -21.87
N LEU A 7 0.00 11.78 -21.61
CA LEU A 7 -0.38 12.33 -20.31
C LEU A 7 -1.89 12.22 -20.07
N THR A 8 -2.27 11.85 -18.85
CA THR A 8 -3.65 11.90 -18.37
C THR A 8 -3.68 12.30 -16.89
N TRP A 9 -4.88 12.54 -16.37
CA TRP A 9 -5.05 12.89 -14.96
C TRP A 9 -4.73 11.72 -14.02
N SER A 10 -5.47 10.61 -14.16
CA SER A 10 -5.47 9.49 -13.23
C SER A 10 -5.29 8.17 -13.97
N TRP A 11 -4.83 7.15 -13.24
CA TRP A 11 -4.66 5.81 -13.77
C TRP A 11 -5.99 5.18 -14.23
N SER A 12 -5.91 4.32 -15.24
CA SER A 12 -7.01 3.46 -15.70
C SER A 12 -6.44 2.13 -16.21
N GLU A 13 -7.18 1.04 -16.03
CA GLU A 13 -6.79 -0.30 -16.47
C GLU A 13 -6.52 -0.39 -17.98
N HIS A 14 -7.27 0.38 -18.78
CA HIS A 14 -7.09 0.41 -20.23
C HIS A 14 -5.77 1.06 -20.67
N LEU A 15 -5.01 1.63 -19.73
CA LEU A 15 -3.74 2.32 -19.96
C LEU A 15 -2.53 1.47 -19.53
N GLU A 16 -2.72 0.25 -19.04
CA GLU A 16 -1.61 -0.57 -18.49
C GLU A 16 -0.49 -0.82 -19.51
N ASP A 17 -0.84 -1.03 -20.79
CA ASP A 17 0.12 -1.26 -21.88
C ASP A 17 0.61 0.02 -22.56
N TYR A 18 0.16 1.19 -22.10
CA TYR A 18 0.50 2.48 -22.71
C TYR A 18 1.53 3.22 -21.86
N ASN A 19 2.49 3.84 -22.54
CA ASN A 19 3.47 4.72 -21.89
C ASN A 19 2.85 6.09 -21.60
N VAL A 20 2.04 6.18 -20.53
CA VAL A 20 1.26 7.37 -20.16
C VAL A 20 1.68 7.85 -18.79
N ASP A 21 1.88 9.16 -18.65
CA ASP A 21 2.08 9.80 -17.35
C ASP A 21 0.74 10.15 -16.67
N PHE A 22 0.70 10.10 -15.32
CA PHE A 22 -0.47 10.36 -14.48
C PHE A 22 -0.24 11.58 -13.60
N ALA A 23 -0.85 12.71 -13.95
CA ALA A 23 -0.65 14.00 -13.27
C ALA A 23 -1.07 14.00 -11.79
N GLU A 24 -2.04 13.18 -11.41
CA GLU A 24 -2.49 13.02 -10.02
C GLU A 24 -1.33 12.66 -9.06
N LEU A 25 -0.33 11.92 -9.55
CA LEU A 25 0.83 11.55 -8.75
C LEU A 25 1.79 12.73 -8.48
N TRP A 26 1.80 13.77 -9.33
CA TRP A 26 2.59 15.00 -9.07
C TRP A 26 2.09 15.75 -7.84
N VAL A 27 0.78 15.67 -7.59
CA VAL A 27 0.11 16.39 -6.51
C VAL A 27 -0.28 15.47 -5.35
N SER A 28 0.37 14.30 -5.25
CA SER A 28 0.17 13.34 -4.16
C SER A 28 -1.29 12.90 -3.99
N GLY A 29 -1.99 12.60 -5.09
CA GLY A 29 -3.35 12.04 -5.03
C GLY A 29 -4.47 13.05 -4.74
N LYS A 30 -4.17 14.35 -4.70
CA LYS A 30 -5.21 15.37 -4.61
C LYS A 30 -6.12 15.30 -5.82
N SER A 31 -7.43 15.49 -5.60
CA SER A 31 -8.40 15.53 -6.69
C SER A 31 -8.14 16.72 -7.62
N ILE A 32 -8.59 16.62 -8.86
CA ILE A 32 -8.44 17.70 -9.84
C ILE A 32 -9.08 19.01 -9.36
N GLY A 33 -10.21 18.91 -8.66
CA GLY A 33 -10.89 20.05 -8.06
C GLY A 33 -10.02 20.73 -7.00
N GLU A 34 -9.29 20.01 -6.17
CA GLU A 34 -8.44 20.62 -5.12
C GLU A 34 -7.28 21.44 -5.70
N VAL A 35 -6.72 21.03 -6.84
CA VAL A 35 -5.52 21.65 -7.42
C VAL A 35 -5.79 22.50 -8.66
N THR A 36 -7.06 22.73 -9.01
CA THR A 36 -7.44 23.57 -10.14
C THR A 36 -6.92 25.01 -9.92
N PRO A 37 -6.16 25.62 -10.85
CA PRO A 37 -5.69 26.99 -10.67
C PRO A 37 -6.83 28.01 -10.77
N ASP A 38 -6.68 29.17 -10.13
CA ASP A 38 -7.75 30.18 -10.00
C ASP A 38 -8.36 30.60 -11.34
N HIS A 39 -7.53 30.79 -12.37
CA HIS A 39 -7.97 31.19 -13.71
C HIS A 39 -8.78 30.11 -14.46
N LEU A 40 -8.77 28.85 -14.01
CA LEU A 40 -9.58 27.75 -14.57
C LEU A 40 -10.74 27.33 -13.64
N ARG A 41 -10.77 27.85 -12.41
CA ARG A 41 -11.66 27.40 -11.33
C ARG A 41 -13.14 27.51 -11.70
N ASP A 42 -13.56 28.66 -12.22
CA ASP A 42 -14.96 28.89 -12.59
C ASP A 42 -15.39 28.00 -13.77
N ARG A 43 -14.51 27.83 -14.76
CA ARG A 43 -14.75 26.95 -15.91
C ARG A 43 -14.88 25.49 -15.48
N TYR A 44 -14.01 25.04 -14.57
CA TYR A 44 -14.06 23.69 -14.01
C TYR A 44 -15.35 23.47 -13.23
N ASN A 45 -15.66 24.35 -12.27
CA ASN A 45 -16.87 24.26 -11.45
C ASN A 45 -18.14 24.24 -12.32
N PHE A 46 -18.19 25.06 -13.36
CA PHE A 46 -19.31 25.07 -14.30
C PHE A 46 -19.45 23.74 -15.04
N ALA A 47 -18.34 23.24 -15.62
CA ALA A 47 -18.35 21.98 -16.38
C ALA A 47 -18.65 20.77 -15.50
N GLU A 48 -18.05 20.70 -14.31
CA GLU A 48 -18.28 19.65 -13.32
C GLU A 48 -19.74 19.62 -12.84
N ARG A 49 -20.32 20.76 -12.47
CA ARG A 49 -21.73 20.84 -12.05
C ARG A 49 -22.68 20.36 -13.15
N ARG A 50 -22.43 20.74 -14.41
CA ARG A 50 -23.22 20.28 -15.55
C ARG A 50 -23.10 18.77 -15.74
N LEU A 51 -21.89 18.22 -15.70
CA LEU A 51 -21.69 16.77 -15.82
C LEU A 51 -22.40 16.03 -14.67
N GLN A 52 -22.21 16.46 -13.43
CA GLN A 52 -22.85 15.87 -12.25
C GLN A 52 -24.38 15.94 -12.33
N ALA A 53 -24.97 17.01 -12.88
CA ALA A 53 -26.41 17.11 -13.06
C ALA A 53 -26.94 16.02 -14.02
N HIS A 54 -26.21 15.75 -15.12
CA HIS A 54 -26.55 14.65 -16.03
C HIS A 54 -26.39 13.27 -15.37
N VAL A 55 -25.28 13.04 -14.66
CA VAL A 55 -25.06 11.78 -13.93
C VAL A 55 -26.18 11.53 -12.91
N LYS A 56 -26.58 12.57 -12.15
CA LYS A 56 -27.69 12.48 -11.20
C LYS A 56 -29.01 12.14 -11.89
N ALA A 57 -29.31 12.77 -13.02
CA ALA A 57 -30.52 12.48 -13.79
C ALA A 57 -30.54 11.02 -14.31
N ILE A 58 -29.41 10.52 -14.81
CA ILE A 58 -29.26 9.13 -15.26
C ILE A 58 -29.51 8.15 -14.10
N VAL A 59 -28.86 8.35 -12.96
CA VAL A 59 -29.05 7.49 -11.78
C VAL A 59 -30.49 7.54 -11.27
N GLN A 60 -31.12 8.72 -11.24
CA GLN A 60 -32.53 8.87 -10.84
C GLN A 60 -33.50 8.21 -11.82
N SER A 61 -33.14 8.13 -13.10
CA SER A 61 -33.93 7.43 -14.11
C SER A 61 -33.82 5.91 -14.05
N GLN A 62 -33.07 5.36 -13.08
CA GLN A 62 -32.87 3.93 -12.87
C GLN A 62 -32.31 3.20 -14.11
N ILE A 63 -31.58 3.91 -14.97
CA ILE A 63 -30.85 3.29 -16.07
C ILE A 63 -29.76 2.40 -15.48
N ASN A 64 -29.73 1.13 -15.89
CA ASN A 64 -28.69 0.21 -15.49
C ASN A 64 -27.36 0.60 -16.16
N LEU A 65 -26.39 1.03 -15.35
CA LEU A 65 -25.04 1.37 -15.83
C LEU A 65 -24.15 0.15 -16.06
N ASP A 66 -24.58 -1.05 -15.65
CA ASP A 66 -23.91 -2.29 -16.01
C ASP A 66 -24.14 -2.63 -17.50
N ASP A 67 -25.29 -2.21 -18.05
CA ASP A 67 -25.69 -2.46 -19.44
C ASP A 67 -25.42 -1.25 -20.36
N ASN A 68 -25.17 -0.06 -19.80
CA ASN A 68 -25.07 1.19 -20.54
C ASN A 68 -23.82 1.99 -20.17
N CYS A 69 -23.08 2.43 -21.18
CA CYS A 69 -21.92 3.28 -20.99
C CYS A 69 -22.34 4.73 -20.68
N ILE A 70 -21.85 5.28 -19.57
CA ILE A 70 -22.14 6.66 -19.17
C ILE A 70 -21.77 7.70 -20.24
N TYR A 71 -20.74 7.41 -21.05
CA TYR A 71 -20.28 8.28 -22.12
C TYR A 71 -21.24 8.36 -23.32
N ASP A 72 -22.13 7.38 -23.47
CA ASP A 72 -23.17 7.38 -24.49
C ASP A 72 -24.44 8.09 -24.00
N LEU A 73 -24.67 8.10 -22.68
CA LEU A 73 -25.84 8.71 -22.05
C LEU A 73 -25.70 10.22 -21.83
N VAL A 74 -24.47 10.71 -21.60
CA VAL A 74 -24.22 12.13 -21.39
C VAL A 74 -24.04 12.85 -22.74
N PRO A 75 -24.68 14.02 -22.97
CA PRO A 75 -24.50 14.76 -24.22
C PRO A 75 -23.03 15.05 -24.53
N ARG A 76 -22.58 14.71 -25.75
CA ARG A 76 -21.18 14.84 -26.18
C ARG A 76 -20.58 16.22 -25.95
N HIS A 77 -21.36 17.29 -26.08
CA HIS A 77 -20.87 18.65 -25.86
C HIS A 77 -20.54 18.93 -24.37
N VAL A 78 -21.26 18.30 -23.44
CA VAL A 78 -20.98 18.37 -22.00
C VAL A 78 -19.69 17.62 -21.67
N LEU A 79 -19.54 16.39 -22.20
CA LEU A 79 -18.32 15.60 -22.04
C LEU A 79 -17.11 16.36 -22.59
N ARG A 80 -17.20 16.87 -23.83
CA ARG A 80 -16.12 17.66 -24.44
C ARG A 80 -15.75 18.87 -23.61
N GLN A 81 -16.72 19.62 -23.09
CA GLN A 81 -16.45 20.79 -22.25
C GLN A 81 -15.71 20.39 -20.96
N PHE A 82 -16.14 19.34 -20.29
CA PHE A 82 -15.49 18.85 -19.07
C PHE A 82 -14.07 18.35 -19.33
N TYR A 83 -13.89 17.48 -20.32
CA TYR A 83 -12.58 16.93 -20.65
C TYR A 83 -11.60 17.98 -21.19
N HIS A 84 -12.08 19.01 -21.88
CA HIS A 84 -11.24 20.12 -22.31
C HIS A 84 -10.64 20.87 -21.12
N VAL A 85 -11.47 21.25 -20.15
CA VAL A 85 -10.99 21.94 -18.93
C VAL A 85 -10.11 21.01 -18.09
N LYS A 86 -10.46 19.73 -18.00
CA LYS A 86 -9.63 18.71 -17.34
C LYS A 86 -8.24 18.59 -17.96
N ASN A 87 -8.12 18.63 -19.28
CA ASN A 87 -6.83 18.59 -19.98
C ASN A 87 -6.00 19.84 -19.67
N GLU A 88 -6.58 21.04 -19.74
CA GLU A 88 -5.88 22.29 -19.40
C GLU A 88 -5.34 22.26 -17.95
N ILE A 89 -6.14 21.77 -17.00
CA ILE A 89 -5.69 21.63 -15.59
C ILE A 89 -4.57 20.59 -15.48
N THR A 90 -4.69 19.46 -16.19
CA THR A 90 -3.67 18.39 -16.19
C THR A 90 -2.32 18.91 -16.68
N GLU A 91 -2.32 19.64 -17.80
CA GLU A 91 -1.14 20.30 -18.37
C GLU A 91 -0.56 21.34 -17.39
N TRP A 92 -1.42 22.17 -16.81
CA TRP A 92 -1.02 23.18 -15.83
C TRP A 92 -0.35 22.55 -14.60
N VAL A 93 -0.93 21.46 -14.06
CA VAL A 93 -0.37 20.76 -12.90
C VAL A 93 1.02 20.21 -13.19
N VAL A 94 1.22 19.55 -14.33
CA VAL A 94 2.53 18.99 -14.69
C VAL A 94 3.56 20.10 -14.95
N ALA A 95 3.15 21.22 -15.53
CA ALA A 95 4.05 22.36 -15.79
C ALA A 95 4.47 23.10 -14.51
N ASN A 96 3.62 23.13 -13.47
CA ASN A 96 3.82 23.94 -12.27
C ASN A 96 4.24 23.12 -11.03
N ASN A 97 4.29 21.79 -11.12
CA ASN A 97 4.71 20.94 -10.01
C ASN A 97 5.93 20.09 -10.42
N PRO A 98 6.92 19.90 -9.52
CA PRO A 98 8.06 19.05 -9.82
C PRO A 98 7.63 17.58 -9.89
N LYS A 99 8.15 16.84 -10.89
CA LYS A 99 7.94 15.39 -10.99
C LYS A 99 8.50 14.69 -9.73
N PRO A 100 7.72 13.89 -8.99
CA PRO A 100 8.20 13.19 -7.81
C PRO A 100 9.38 12.28 -8.16
N LYS A 101 10.42 12.25 -7.31
CA LYS A 101 11.60 11.38 -7.54
C LYS A 101 11.25 9.89 -7.54
N ASN A 102 10.23 9.51 -6.79
CA ASN A 102 9.71 8.15 -6.71
C ASN A 102 8.52 7.91 -7.66
N TYR A 103 8.32 8.76 -8.67
CA TYR A 103 7.16 8.69 -9.56
C TYR A 103 6.94 7.31 -10.17
N SER A 104 7.97 6.71 -10.80
CA SER A 104 7.84 5.37 -11.40
C SER A 104 7.45 4.31 -10.38
N PHE A 105 7.94 4.43 -9.14
CA PHE A 105 7.53 3.54 -8.05
C PHE A 105 6.05 3.72 -7.67
N LEU A 106 5.54 4.95 -7.67
CA LEU A 106 4.12 5.23 -7.41
C LEU A 106 3.23 4.65 -8.51
N VAL A 107 3.62 4.79 -9.79
CA VAL A 107 2.90 4.17 -10.93
C VAL A 107 2.80 2.66 -10.76
N GLU A 108 3.93 2.01 -10.45
CA GLU A 108 3.96 0.56 -10.23
C GLU A 108 3.09 0.15 -9.04
N THR A 109 3.13 0.92 -7.96
CA THR A 109 2.34 0.66 -6.76
C THR A 109 0.85 0.83 -7.05
N GLN A 110 0.47 1.87 -7.82
CA GLN A 110 -0.91 2.12 -8.24
C GLN A 110 -1.47 0.95 -9.06
N ALA A 111 -0.70 0.42 -10.01
CA ALA A 111 -1.10 -0.76 -10.77
C ALA A 111 -1.26 -2.00 -9.86
N THR A 112 -0.40 -2.19 -8.86
CA THR A 112 -0.53 -3.32 -7.91
C THR A 112 -1.80 -3.21 -7.08
N ILE A 113 -2.07 -2.06 -6.48
CA ILE A 113 -3.26 -1.91 -5.63
C ILE A 113 -4.56 -1.94 -6.43
N ASN A 114 -4.54 -1.50 -7.69
CA ASN A 114 -5.71 -1.57 -8.57
C ASN A 114 -5.99 -3.00 -9.03
N GLN A 115 -4.96 -3.79 -9.33
CA GLN A 115 -5.13 -5.22 -9.59
C GLN A 115 -5.70 -5.94 -8.36
N ILE A 116 -5.27 -5.58 -7.14
CA ILE A 116 -5.87 -6.11 -5.90
C ILE A 116 -7.34 -5.69 -5.80
N ALA A 117 -7.67 -4.42 -6.08
CA ALA A 117 -9.04 -3.90 -5.98
C ALA A 117 -10.04 -4.57 -6.94
N GLN A 118 -9.57 -5.09 -8.07
CA GLN A 118 -10.40 -5.85 -9.01
C GLN A 118 -10.70 -7.29 -8.55
N GLN A 119 -9.94 -7.82 -7.60
CA GLN A 119 -10.11 -9.18 -7.08
C GLN A 119 -11.15 -9.19 -5.96
N GLU A 120 -12.19 -10.01 -6.10
CA GLU A 120 -13.20 -10.20 -5.06
C GLU A 120 -12.68 -11.15 -3.97
N LEU A 121 -12.70 -10.74 -2.71
CA LEU A 121 -12.39 -11.63 -1.60
C LEU A 121 -13.50 -12.66 -1.44
N GLN A 122 -13.12 -13.94 -1.37
CA GLN A 122 -14.04 -14.99 -0.98
C GLN A 122 -14.22 -14.96 0.54
N ILE A 123 -15.44 -14.68 0.99
CA ILE A 123 -15.79 -14.56 2.40
C ILE A 123 -16.82 -15.64 2.77
N ASP A 124 -16.48 -16.44 3.77
CA ASP A 124 -17.38 -17.41 4.38
C ASP A 124 -18.29 -16.72 5.42
N TRP A 125 -19.40 -16.18 4.93
CA TRP A 125 -20.38 -15.49 5.76
C TRP A 125 -21.17 -16.43 6.68
N ASP A 126 -21.27 -17.72 6.34
CA ASP A 126 -21.97 -18.73 7.15
C ASP A 126 -21.21 -19.00 8.44
N ASN A 127 -19.88 -19.20 8.35
CA ASN A 127 -19.02 -19.29 9.53
C ASN A 127 -18.95 -17.97 10.32
N HIS A 128 -19.14 -16.83 9.65
CA HIS A 128 -19.18 -15.52 10.29
C HIS A 128 -20.46 -15.32 11.12
N ASN A 129 -21.61 -15.88 10.69
CA ASN A 129 -22.90 -15.78 11.40
C ASN A 129 -22.81 -16.24 12.86
N LEU A 130 -22.04 -17.29 13.13
CA LEU A 130 -21.82 -17.81 14.49
C LEU A 130 -21.06 -16.80 15.38
N LEU A 131 -20.17 -15.99 14.81
CA LEU A 131 -19.44 -14.95 15.53
C LEU A 131 -20.33 -13.74 15.91
N PHE A 132 -21.46 -13.51 15.22
CA PHE A 132 -22.35 -12.36 15.49
C PHE A 132 -23.05 -12.40 16.82
N LEU A 133 -23.29 -13.61 17.31
CA LEU A 133 -23.93 -13.82 18.59
C LEU A 133 -23.05 -13.28 19.74
N GLN A 134 -21.76 -13.10 19.51
CA GLN A 134 -20.77 -12.82 20.54
C GLN A 134 -19.94 -11.53 20.30
N ASP A 135 -19.74 -11.10 19.04
CA ASP A 135 -18.97 -9.88 18.74
C ASP A 135 -19.76 -8.81 17.93
N PRO A 136 -20.02 -7.62 18.52
CA PRO A 136 -20.59 -6.47 17.81
C PRO A 136 -19.84 -6.06 16.54
N LYS A 137 -18.50 -6.20 16.50
CA LYS A 137 -17.70 -5.89 15.31
C LYS A 137 -17.95 -6.89 14.18
N ALA A 138 -18.13 -8.17 14.50
CA ALA A 138 -18.49 -9.19 13.52
C ALA A 138 -19.84 -8.87 12.88
N LYS A 139 -20.84 -8.49 13.70
CA LYS A 139 -22.17 -8.07 13.23
C LYS A 139 -22.11 -6.83 12.33
N SER A 140 -21.29 -5.83 12.67
CA SER A 140 -21.07 -4.64 11.84
C SER A 140 -20.46 -4.99 10.48
N LEU A 141 -19.44 -5.86 10.48
CA LEU A 141 -18.79 -6.34 9.26
C LEU A 141 -19.82 -7.02 8.33
N TYR A 142 -20.64 -7.93 8.85
CA TYR A 142 -21.66 -8.63 8.06
C TYR A 142 -22.70 -7.70 7.47
N LYS A 143 -23.31 -6.84 8.29
CA LYS A 143 -24.32 -5.87 7.82
C LYS A 143 -23.80 -5.02 6.66
N ARG A 144 -22.50 -4.73 6.67
CA ARG A 144 -21.88 -3.86 5.68
C ARG A 144 -21.42 -4.57 4.42
N PHE A 145 -21.07 -5.86 4.49
CA PHE A 145 -20.37 -6.57 3.42
C PHE A 145 -21.01 -7.89 2.94
N ALA A 146 -21.96 -8.47 3.66
CA ALA A 146 -22.53 -9.78 3.30
C ALA A 146 -23.30 -9.80 1.98
N ASN A 147 -23.99 -8.70 1.67
CA ASN A 147 -24.85 -8.60 0.49
C ASN A 147 -24.19 -7.82 -0.66
N LYS A 148 -22.86 -7.73 -0.67
CA LYS A 148 -22.11 -7.03 -1.72
C LYS A 148 -20.77 -7.70 -1.96
N LYS A 149 -20.21 -7.46 -3.15
CA LYS A 149 -18.84 -7.87 -3.46
C LYS A 149 -17.88 -7.22 -2.47
N SER A 150 -16.96 -8.02 -1.94
CA SER A 150 -15.96 -7.57 -0.97
C SER A 150 -14.62 -7.46 -1.65
N ASN A 151 -14.12 -6.25 -1.86
CA ASN A 151 -12.81 -6.00 -2.47
C ASN A 151 -11.89 -5.26 -1.50
N VAL A 152 -10.58 -5.41 -1.67
CA VAL A 152 -9.60 -4.60 -0.92
C VAL A 152 -9.20 -3.40 -1.75
N ILE A 153 -9.58 -2.21 -1.30
CA ILE A 153 -9.37 -0.96 -2.03
C ILE A 153 -8.45 -0.08 -1.20
N TYR A 154 -7.22 0.10 -1.68
CA TYR A 154 -6.22 0.90 -0.97
C TYR A 154 -6.28 2.38 -1.35
N ASN A 155 -5.88 3.22 -0.40
CA ASN A 155 -5.52 4.61 -0.62
C ASN A 155 -3.99 4.74 -0.47
N LEU A 156 -3.33 5.05 -1.60
CA LEU A 156 -1.88 5.23 -1.68
C LEU A 156 -1.38 6.45 -0.89
N PHE A 157 -2.21 7.48 -0.77
CA PHE A 157 -1.88 8.76 -0.14
C PHE A 157 -2.59 8.96 1.20
N GLY A 158 -3.11 7.87 1.78
CA GLY A 158 -3.84 7.91 3.06
C GLY A 158 -2.98 8.16 4.29
N THR A 159 -1.65 8.06 4.17
CA THR A 159 -0.69 8.45 5.23
C THR A 159 0.45 9.28 4.67
N ILE A 160 1.01 10.15 5.50
CA ILE A 160 2.22 10.93 5.18
C ILE A 160 3.46 10.04 5.01
N THR A 161 3.51 8.90 5.70
CA THR A 161 4.64 7.96 5.62
C THR A 161 4.59 7.08 4.37
N GLY A 162 3.49 7.11 3.59
CA GLY A 162 3.31 6.22 2.43
C GLY A 162 2.91 4.79 2.78
N ARG A 163 2.53 4.52 4.03
CA ARG A 163 1.80 3.30 4.38
C ARG A 163 0.46 3.29 3.67
N LEU A 164 0.15 2.16 3.03
CA LEU A 164 -1.18 1.94 2.48
C LEU A 164 -2.22 1.99 3.60
N THR A 165 -3.33 2.65 3.32
CA THR A 165 -4.57 2.53 4.09
C THR A 165 -5.66 1.98 3.19
N THR A 166 -6.79 1.59 3.75
CA THR A 166 -7.97 1.20 2.96
C THR A 166 -8.95 2.36 2.86
N THR A 167 -9.64 2.48 1.72
CA THR A 167 -10.76 3.42 1.58
C THR A 167 -11.95 2.99 2.45
N PRO A 168 -12.91 3.88 2.75
CA PRO A 168 -14.09 3.50 3.53
C PRO A 168 -14.86 2.32 2.93
N GLU A 169 -14.95 2.21 1.61
CA GLU A 169 -15.72 1.17 0.91
C GLU A 169 -15.04 -0.20 0.89
N SER A 170 -13.72 -0.23 1.08
CA SER A 170 -12.91 -1.45 1.13
C SER A 170 -13.36 -2.42 2.23
N PHE A 171 -13.25 -3.72 1.95
CA PHE A 171 -13.23 -4.73 2.99
C PHE A 171 -12.05 -4.42 3.95
N PRO A 172 -12.27 -4.42 5.28
CA PRO A 172 -11.31 -3.85 6.23
C PRO A 172 -10.19 -4.83 6.59
N ILE A 173 -9.51 -5.41 5.60
CA ILE A 173 -8.48 -6.45 5.80
C ILE A 173 -7.36 -6.00 6.75
N MET A 174 -6.94 -4.73 6.65
CA MET A 174 -5.90 -4.11 7.49
C MET A 174 -6.26 -4.07 8.98
N ASN A 175 -7.56 -3.98 9.30
CA ASN A 175 -8.07 -3.83 10.67
C ASN A 175 -8.91 -5.03 11.11
N LEU A 176 -8.85 -6.14 10.35
CA LEU A 176 -9.61 -7.34 10.65
C LEU A 176 -9.01 -8.03 11.88
N LYS A 177 -9.82 -8.16 12.93
CA LYS A 177 -9.47 -8.89 14.14
C LYS A 177 -8.99 -10.30 13.80
N THR A 178 -7.98 -10.79 14.51
CA THR A 178 -7.39 -12.12 14.30
C THR A 178 -8.45 -13.22 14.32
N GLU A 179 -9.39 -13.17 15.26
CA GLU A 179 -10.52 -14.11 15.41
C GLU A 179 -11.41 -14.18 14.15
N HIS A 180 -11.48 -13.09 13.37
CA HIS A 180 -12.34 -12.98 12.20
C HIS A 180 -11.62 -13.37 10.91
N ARG A 181 -10.29 -13.48 10.91
CA ARG A 181 -9.52 -13.78 9.69
C ARG A 181 -9.87 -15.14 9.08
N LYS A 182 -10.41 -16.07 9.87
CA LYS A 182 -10.80 -17.42 9.42
C LYS A 182 -11.88 -17.44 8.34
N ILE A 183 -12.65 -16.36 8.20
CA ILE A 183 -13.73 -16.26 7.19
C ILE A 183 -13.18 -15.86 5.81
N VAL A 184 -11.95 -15.38 5.73
CA VAL A 184 -11.34 -14.96 4.46
C VAL A 184 -10.70 -16.19 3.84
N LEU A 185 -11.19 -16.57 2.66
CA LEU A 185 -10.79 -17.75 1.90
C LEU A 185 -10.02 -17.34 0.64
N PRO A 186 -9.06 -18.15 0.18
CA PRO A 186 -8.43 -17.97 -1.14
C PRO A 186 -9.43 -18.35 -2.24
N GLN A 187 -9.35 -17.68 -3.39
CA GLN A 187 -10.03 -18.14 -4.60
C GLN A 187 -9.30 -19.32 -5.24
N ASN A 188 -7.98 -19.41 -5.06
CA ASN A 188 -7.16 -20.51 -5.56
C ASN A 188 -7.01 -21.62 -4.51
N ASP A 189 -5.84 -22.25 -4.46
CA ASP A 189 -5.60 -23.45 -3.67
C ASP A 189 -5.30 -23.11 -2.20
N LEU A 190 -4.55 -22.04 -1.92
CA LEU A 190 -4.20 -21.61 -0.56
C LEU A 190 -3.74 -20.14 -0.52
N PHE A 191 -3.75 -19.55 0.65
CA PHE A 191 -2.98 -18.33 0.90
C PHE A 191 -1.52 -18.66 1.23
N ILE A 192 -0.61 -17.84 0.72
CA ILE A 192 0.80 -17.81 1.14
C ILE A 192 1.13 -16.41 1.66
N GLU A 193 1.54 -16.32 2.91
CA GLU A 193 1.95 -15.07 3.57
C GLU A 193 3.47 -14.95 3.58
N LEU A 194 3.96 -13.86 3.01
CA LEU A 194 5.37 -13.43 3.03
C LEU A 194 5.48 -12.23 3.96
N ASP A 195 6.14 -12.40 5.10
CA ASP A 195 6.22 -11.38 6.16
C ASP A 195 7.67 -11.05 6.50
N PHE A 196 8.05 -9.78 6.49
CA PHE A 196 9.39 -9.39 6.93
C PHE A 196 9.54 -9.54 8.44
N ASN A 197 10.54 -10.31 8.89
CA ASN A 197 10.86 -10.38 10.31
C ASN A 197 11.38 -9.02 10.80
N ALA A 198 10.55 -8.28 11.55
CA ALA A 198 10.89 -7.00 12.16
C ALA A 198 11.43 -5.96 11.15
N ALA A 199 10.62 -5.67 10.11
CA ALA A 199 10.99 -4.86 8.96
C ALA A 199 11.61 -3.49 9.30
N GLU A 200 11.05 -2.78 10.29
CA GLU A 200 11.56 -1.46 10.70
C GLU A 200 12.96 -1.52 11.32
N ILE A 201 13.26 -2.58 12.09
CA ILE A 201 14.58 -2.76 12.72
C ILE A 201 15.62 -3.12 11.67
N ARG A 202 15.25 -3.98 10.71
CA ARG A 202 16.10 -4.29 9.56
C ARG A 202 16.36 -3.06 8.69
N THR A 203 15.35 -2.22 8.53
CA THR A 203 15.49 -0.91 7.86
C THR A 203 16.48 -0.02 8.61
N LEU A 204 16.39 0.05 9.94
CA LEU A 204 17.35 0.79 10.77
C LEU A 204 18.79 0.30 10.54
N LEU A 205 19.03 -1.01 10.60
CA LEU A 205 20.35 -1.60 10.35
C LEU A 205 20.89 -1.23 8.96
N ALA A 206 20.05 -1.34 7.93
CA ALA A 206 20.43 -1.00 6.57
C ALA A 206 20.80 0.48 6.42
N LEU A 207 20.04 1.38 7.05
CA LEU A 207 20.33 2.82 7.04
C LEU A 207 21.59 3.17 7.84
N ALA A 208 21.90 2.39 8.88
CA ALA A 208 23.14 2.48 9.65
C ALA A 208 24.37 1.92 8.90
N GLY A 209 24.16 1.16 7.82
CA GLY A 209 25.23 0.47 7.09
C GLY A 209 25.73 -0.80 7.78
N ILE A 210 24.89 -1.42 8.62
CA ILE A 210 25.22 -2.65 9.35
C ILE A 210 24.70 -3.85 8.55
N GLU A 211 25.49 -4.93 8.52
CA GLU A 211 25.11 -6.16 7.84
C GLU A 211 23.82 -6.77 8.41
N GLN A 212 22.97 -7.30 7.53
CA GLN A 212 21.68 -7.88 7.93
C GLN A 212 21.87 -9.25 8.60
N PRO A 213 21.41 -9.43 9.84
CA PRO A 213 21.48 -10.73 10.51
C PRO A 213 20.53 -11.73 9.84
N GLN A 214 20.96 -12.99 9.73
CA GLN A 214 20.14 -14.07 9.18
C GLN A 214 19.12 -14.61 10.22
N ASP A 215 19.38 -14.38 11.51
CA ASP A 215 18.54 -14.80 12.61
C ASP A 215 17.46 -13.76 12.98
N ASP A 216 16.60 -14.13 13.93
CA ASP A 216 15.61 -13.22 14.51
C ASP A 216 16.31 -12.00 15.13
N ILE A 217 15.79 -10.81 14.84
CA ILE A 217 16.45 -9.55 15.22
C ILE A 217 16.55 -9.35 16.73
N HIS A 218 15.57 -9.86 17.48
CA HIS A 218 15.54 -9.70 18.92
C HIS A 218 16.51 -10.66 19.59
N LYS A 219 16.68 -11.87 19.03
CA LYS A 219 17.75 -12.79 19.41
C LYS A 219 19.13 -12.19 19.12
N PHE A 220 19.31 -11.61 17.93
CA PHE A 220 20.54 -10.90 17.56
C PHE A 220 20.91 -9.80 18.57
N ASN A 221 19.94 -8.97 18.98
CA ASN A 221 20.20 -7.92 19.96
C ASN A 221 20.65 -8.46 21.33
N ILE A 222 20.08 -9.59 21.78
CA ILE A 222 20.50 -10.23 23.03
C ILE A 222 21.94 -10.72 22.95
N GLU A 223 22.34 -11.28 21.81
CA GLU A 223 23.65 -11.91 21.65
C GLU A 223 24.77 -10.91 21.34
N GLN A 224 24.47 -9.83 20.60
CA GLN A 224 25.48 -8.94 20.03
C GLN A 224 25.49 -7.54 20.62
N VAL A 225 24.39 -7.09 21.24
CA VAL A 225 24.24 -5.69 21.68
C VAL A 225 24.12 -5.58 23.19
N PHE A 226 23.27 -6.42 23.80
CA PHE A 226 23.03 -6.37 25.23
C PHE A 226 24.08 -7.18 25.99
N LYS A 227 24.68 -6.57 27.02
CA LYS A 227 25.64 -7.27 27.88
C LYS A 227 24.96 -8.24 28.85
N THR A 228 23.73 -7.94 29.21
CA THR A 228 22.95 -8.73 30.17
C THR A 228 22.00 -9.67 29.42
N PRO A 229 22.05 -10.98 29.69
CA PRO A 229 21.07 -11.91 29.16
C PRO A 229 19.65 -11.50 29.55
N MET A 230 18.72 -11.54 28.59
CA MET A 230 17.32 -11.26 28.83
C MET A 230 16.42 -12.06 27.91
N SER A 231 15.14 -12.16 28.26
CA SER A 231 14.16 -12.80 27.39
C SER A 231 13.92 -11.99 26.12
N ARG A 232 13.48 -12.68 25.06
CA ARG A 232 13.15 -12.06 23.76
C ARG A 232 12.12 -10.93 23.90
N ASP A 233 11.11 -11.10 24.74
CA ASP A 233 10.06 -10.09 24.95
C ASP A 233 10.59 -8.85 25.68
N ASN A 234 11.48 -9.03 26.65
CA ASN A 234 12.14 -7.91 27.33
C ASN A 234 13.09 -7.17 26.38
N ALA A 235 13.87 -7.90 25.58
CA ALA A 235 14.72 -7.34 24.54
C ALA A 235 13.91 -6.50 23.52
N LYS A 236 12.77 -7.03 23.07
CA LYS A 236 11.84 -6.33 22.17
C LYS A 236 11.32 -5.03 22.81
N ARG A 237 10.81 -5.10 24.05
CA ARG A 237 10.29 -3.93 24.77
C ARG A 237 11.36 -2.86 24.98
N ARG A 238 12.56 -3.25 25.44
CA ARG A 238 13.71 -2.36 25.63
C ARG A 238 14.09 -1.67 24.33
N PHE A 239 14.19 -2.43 23.23
CA PHE A 239 14.54 -1.90 21.93
C PHE A 239 13.52 -0.87 21.42
N PHE A 240 12.22 -1.15 21.49
CA PHE A 240 11.19 -0.21 21.02
C PHE A 240 11.07 1.03 21.91
N ALA A 241 11.24 0.87 23.23
CA ALA A 241 11.30 2.00 24.16
C ALA A 241 12.48 2.92 23.83
N TRP A 242 13.64 2.36 23.47
CA TRP A 242 14.74 3.15 22.93
C TRP A 242 14.38 3.75 21.58
N LEU A 243 13.94 2.96 20.59
CA LEU A 243 13.75 3.38 19.20
C LEU A 243 12.90 4.66 19.08
N TYR A 244 11.77 4.70 19.78
CA TYR A 244 10.79 5.79 19.69
C TYR A 244 10.97 6.89 20.74
N ASN A 245 11.94 6.77 21.64
CA ASN A 245 12.29 7.84 22.58
C ASN A 245 13.60 8.51 22.12
N PRO A 246 13.55 9.76 21.60
CA PRO A 246 14.74 10.52 21.24
C PRO A 246 15.71 10.72 22.41
N ASP A 247 15.16 10.87 23.63
CA ASP A 247 15.91 11.15 24.87
C ASP A 247 16.29 9.87 25.63
N SER A 248 16.24 8.71 24.96
CA SER A 248 16.58 7.44 25.59
C SER A 248 18.04 7.41 26.05
N LYS A 249 18.26 7.00 27.30
CA LYS A 249 19.60 6.83 27.91
C LYS A 249 20.18 5.42 27.73
N ASP A 250 19.67 4.65 26.76
CA ASP A 250 20.17 3.30 26.49
C ASP A 250 21.47 3.38 25.68
N GLU A 251 22.59 3.45 26.40
CA GLU A 251 23.92 3.61 25.81
C GLU A 251 24.33 2.41 24.95
N GLU A 252 23.89 1.19 25.27
CA GLU A 252 24.22 -0.01 24.47
C GLU A 252 23.64 0.09 23.06
N LEU A 253 22.35 0.42 22.96
CA LEU A 253 21.68 0.62 21.68
C LEU A 253 22.17 1.88 20.95
N LYS A 254 22.43 2.96 21.71
CA LYS A 254 22.96 4.21 21.15
C LYS A 254 24.30 3.97 20.45
N ASN A 255 25.23 3.28 21.12
CA ASN A 255 26.56 3.01 20.60
C ASN A 255 26.52 2.08 19.38
N TYR A 256 25.65 1.07 19.39
CA TYR A 256 25.57 0.09 18.29
C TYR A 256 24.90 0.66 17.03
N TYR A 257 23.72 1.27 17.19
CA TYR A 257 22.88 1.68 16.05
C TYR A 257 23.07 3.14 15.61
N ASN A 258 23.52 4.01 16.51
CA ASN A 258 23.80 5.44 16.27
C ASN A 258 22.74 6.17 15.42
N LYS A 259 21.57 6.45 16.04
CA LYS A 259 20.47 7.18 15.40
C LYS A 259 20.87 8.56 14.88
N GLU A 260 21.74 9.25 15.61
CA GLU A 260 22.21 10.61 15.29
C GLU A 260 22.87 10.62 13.91
N LYS A 261 23.81 9.69 13.67
CA LYS A 261 24.48 9.53 12.37
C LYS A 261 23.51 9.23 11.22
N ILE A 262 22.43 8.50 11.48
CA ILE A 262 21.39 8.22 10.48
C ILE A 262 20.63 9.52 10.18
N LEU A 263 20.19 10.24 11.21
CA LEU A 263 19.43 11.48 11.04
C LEU A 263 20.26 12.58 10.36
N ASP A 264 21.55 12.72 10.67
CA ASP A 264 22.45 13.67 9.99
C ASP A 264 22.47 13.48 8.45
N LYS A 265 22.28 12.23 8.01
CA LYS A 265 22.25 11.87 6.59
C LYS A 265 20.89 12.15 5.95
N TYR A 266 19.81 11.76 6.62
CA TYR A 266 18.47 11.67 6.02
C TYR A 266 17.50 12.78 6.41
N TYR A 267 17.74 13.49 7.52
CA TYR A 267 16.92 14.59 8.01
C TYR A 267 17.66 15.93 7.84
N LYS A 268 17.12 16.81 6.98
CA LYS A 268 17.71 18.12 6.68
C LYS A 268 16.62 19.16 6.52
N ASN A 269 16.78 20.31 7.18
CA ASN A 269 15.91 21.49 7.06
C ASN A 269 14.41 21.20 7.29
N GLY A 270 14.07 20.33 8.25
CA GLY A 270 12.66 19.97 8.54
C GLY A 270 12.09 18.91 7.60
N TYR A 271 12.93 18.23 6.81
CA TYR A 271 12.48 17.16 5.90
C TYR A 271 13.31 15.90 6.07
N ILE A 272 12.64 14.75 6.07
CA ILE A 272 13.31 13.48 5.77
C ILE A 272 13.30 13.20 4.27
N LYS A 273 14.35 12.54 3.78
CA LYS A 273 14.43 12.02 2.42
C LYS A 273 14.76 10.52 2.46
N THR A 274 13.84 9.69 2.00
CA THR A 274 14.04 8.23 1.98
C THR A 274 14.91 7.82 0.80
N ILE A 275 15.54 6.64 0.88
CA ILE A 275 16.32 6.08 -0.23
C ILE A 275 15.46 5.72 -1.47
N PHE A 276 14.14 5.68 -1.30
CA PHE A 276 13.18 5.44 -2.37
C PHE A 276 12.75 6.73 -3.08
N GLY A 277 13.22 7.90 -2.61
CA GLY A 277 12.98 9.20 -3.24
C GLY A 277 11.79 9.97 -2.67
N ARG A 278 11.15 9.47 -1.59
CA ARG A 278 10.09 10.21 -0.90
C ARG A 278 10.70 11.30 -0.03
N GLN A 279 10.06 12.47 0.00
CA GLN A 279 10.39 13.58 0.89
C GLN A 279 9.18 13.85 1.79
N ILE A 280 9.39 13.92 3.10
CA ILE A 280 8.32 14.14 4.10
C ILE A 280 8.75 15.27 5.01
N GLU A 281 7.90 16.28 5.17
CA GLU A 281 8.08 17.35 6.15
C GLU A 281 7.78 16.82 7.56
N CYS A 282 8.67 17.09 8.51
CA CYS A 282 8.48 16.68 9.90
C CYS A 282 9.43 17.44 10.85
N ASP A 283 9.08 17.43 12.14
CA ASP A 283 9.98 17.86 13.19
C ASP A 283 11.07 16.81 13.50
N ALA A 284 12.03 17.19 14.34
CA ALA A 284 13.12 16.31 14.76
C ALA A 284 12.63 15.10 15.57
N PHE A 285 11.58 15.27 16.38
CA PHE A 285 11.03 14.23 17.24
C PHE A 285 10.46 13.05 16.42
N HIS A 286 9.75 13.34 15.34
CA HIS A 286 9.12 12.34 14.47
C HIS A 286 10.03 11.84 13.34
N SER A 287 11.13 12.54 13.06
CA SER A 287 12.00 12.30 11.90
C SER A 287 12.45 10.84 11.74
N LEU A 288 13.00 10.22 12.78
CA LEU A 288 13.46 8.83 12.71
C LEU A 288 12.30 7.87 12.47
N ASN A 289 11.19 8.08 13.16
CA ASN A 289 10.01 7.23 13.04
C ASN A 289 9.46 7.27 11.60
N TYR A 290 9.24 8.46 11.06
CA TYR A 290 8.75 8.61 9.68
C TYR A 290 9.74 8.04 8.67
N LEU A 291 11.05 8.17 8.91
CA LEU A 291 12.07 7.62 8.03
C LEU A 291 12.00 6.10 8.00
N LEU A 292 11.91 5.45 9.15
CA LEU A 292 11.84 3.99 9.26
C LEU A 292 10.52 3.45 8.69
N GLN A 293 9.38 4.02 9.10
CA GLN A 293 8.07 3.58 8.63
C GLN A 293 7.93 3.72 7.11
N SER A 294 8.34 4.87 6.56
CA SER A 294 8.24 5.14 5.14
C SER A 294 9.18 4.28 4.31
N THR A 295 10.45 4.19 4.74
CA THR A 295 11.44 3.36 4.04
C THR A 295 11.05 1.87 4.09
N SER A 296 10.53 1.38 5.22
CA SER A 296 10.05 0.00 5.35
C SER A 296 8.81 -0.26 4.50
N SER A 297 7.87 0.69 4.44
CA SER A 297 6.65 0.57 3.62
C SER A 297 6.98 0.55 2.13
N ASP A 298 7.78 1.51 1.65
CA ASP A 298 8.20 1.57 0.25
C ASP A 298 9.04 0.32 -0.12
N ASN A 299 9.81 -0.24 0.82
CA ASN A 299 10.55 -1.48 0.62
C ASN A 299 9.63 -2.69 0.43
N CYS A 300 8.60 -2.85 1.27
CA CYS A 300 7.60 -3.92 1.10
C CYS A 300 6.86 -3.79 -0.24
N MET A 301 6.40 -2.59 -0.58
CA MET A 301 5.70 -2.38 -1.84
C MET A 301 6.60 -2.53 -3.07
N ASP A 302 7.89 -2.18 -3.00
CA ASP A 302 8.85 -2.45 -4.10
C ASP A 302 8.97 -3.96 -4.35
N ARG A 303 8.87 -4.79 -3.29
CA ARG A 303 8.81 -6.25 -3.43
C ARG A 303 7.48 -6.75 -3.97
N ALA A 304 6.36 -6.24 -3.45
CA ALA A 304 5.03 -6.57 -3.93
C ALA A 304 4.90 -6.28 -5.44
N ASN A 305 5.35 -5.10 -5.89
CA ASN A 305 5.35 -4.72 -7.31
C ASN A 305 6.16 -5.70 -8.18
N LYS A 306 7.30 -6.19 -7.69
CA LYS A 306 8.10 -7.19 -8.42
C LYS A 306 7.43 -8.56 -8.47
N ILE A 307 6.83 -8.99 -7.35
CA ILE A 307 6.08 -10.25 -7.29
C ILE A 307 4.89 -10.20 -8.24
N ARG A 308 4.12 -9.09 -8.23
CA ARG A 308 3.01 -8.86 -9.15
C ARG A 308 3.42 -9.06 -10.61
N LYS A 309 4.51 -8.40 -11.04
CA LYS A 309 5.03 -8.54 -12.41
C LYS A 309 5.41 -9.98 -12.75
N MET A 310 6.03 -10.69 -11.80
CA MET A 310 6.42 -12.09 -11.99
C MET A 310 5.22 -13.03 -12.10
N LEU A 311 4.12 -12.70 -11.44
CA LEU A 311 2.85 -13.43 -11.49
C LEU A 311 1.94 -12.98 -12.66
N SER A 312 2.38 -12.05 -13.51
CA SER A 312 1.58 -11.62 -14.66
C SER A 312 1.29 -12.80 -15.60
N GLY A 313 0.01 -12.96 -15.98
CA GLY A 313 -0.46 -14.09 -16.78
C GLY A 313 -0.49 -15.44 -16.05
N ARG A 314 -0.28 -15.46 -14.73
CA ARG A 314 -0.39 -16.67 -13.89
C ARG A 314 -1.73 -16.72 -13.18
N LYS A 315 -2.04 -17.89 -12.61
CA LYS A 315 -3.25 -18.09 -11.82
C LYS A 315 -3.09 -17.53 -10.41
N SER A 316 -1.88 -17.60 -9.86
CA SER A 316 -1.58 -16.98 -8.57
C SER A 316 -1.50 -15.46 -8.68
N THR A 317 -2.03 -14.75 -7.68
CA THR A 317 -2.05 -13.29 -7.63
C THR A 317 -1.68 -12.79 -6.23
N ILE A 318 -1.47 -11.48 -6.09
CA ILE A 318 -1.43 -10.85 -4.77
C ILE A 318 -2.88 -10.64 -4.33
N ALA A 319 -3.27 -11.28 -3.23
CA ALA A 319 -4.60 -11.13 -2.64
C ALA A 319 -4.73 -9.77 -1.93
N PHE A 320 -3.74 -9.43 -1.10
CA PHE A 320 -3.69 -8.19 -0.34
C PHE A 320 -2.31 -8.01 0.32
N CYS A 321 -1.99 -6.78 0.72
CA CYS A 321 -0.81 -6.42 1.49
C CYS A 321 -1.21 -5.88 2.88
N LEU A 322 -0.44 -6.21 3.92
CA LEU A 322 -0.59 -5.64 5.26
C LEU A 322 0.75 -5.11 5.75
N HIS A 323 0.96 -3.80 5.64
CA HIS A 323 2.19 -3.14 6.10
C HIS A 323 3.46 -3.80 5.51
N ASP A 324 4.15 -4.64 6.30
CA ASP A 324 5.37 -5.37 5.98
C ASP A 324 5.14 -6.81 5.47
N CYS A 325 3.89 -7.15 5.19
CA CYS A 325 3.45 -8.46 4.73
C CYS A 325 2.74 -8.39 3.35
N VAL A 326 2.98 -9.40 2.52
CA VAL A 326 2.30 -9.65 1.24
C VAL A 326 1.64 -11.03 1.30
N VAL A 327 0.33 -11.09 1.05
CA VAL A 327 -0.42 -12.34 0.97
C VAL A 327 -0.78 -12.65 -0.47
N LEU A 328 -0.40 -13.84 -0.91
CA LEU A 328 -0.70 -14.37 -2.24
C LEU A 328 -1.92 -15.26 -2.20
N ASP A 329 -2.83 -15.10 -3.15
CA ASP A 329 -3.84 -16.09 -3.48
C ASP A 329 -3.21 -17.10 -4.45
N PHE A 330 -2.70 -18.20 -3.91
CA PHE A 330 -1.73 -19.04 -4.60
C PHE A 330 -2.35 -20.30 -5.20
N SER A 331 -2.00 -20.61 -6.44
CA SER A 331 -2.33 -21.87 -7.07
C SER A 331 -1.14 -22.83 -7.10
N ASN A 332 -1.41 -24.10 -6.84
CA ASN A 332 -0.42 -25.18 -6.89
C ASN A 332 0.26 -25.32 -8.26
N GLN A 333 -0.37 -24.83 -9.33
CA GLN A 333 0.24 -24.79 -10.67
C GLN A 333 1.51 -23.91 -10.71
N ASP A 334 1.58 -22.91 -9.86
CA ASP A 334 2.71 -21.97 -9.76
C ASP A 334 3.70 -22.36 -8.65
N ALA A 335 3.57 -23.54 -8.03
CA ALA A 335 4.42 -23.99 -6.91
C ALA A 335 5.93 -23.89 -7.22
N HIS A 336 6.32 -24.16 -8.46
CA HIS A 336 7.71 -24.05 -8.93
C HIS A 336 8.28 -22.62 -8.85
N LEU A 337 7.45 -21.58 -8.82
CA LEU A 337 7.86 -20.18 -8.69
C LEU A 337 8.12 -19.77 -7.24
N LEU A 338 7.64 -20.54 -6.26
CA LEU A 338 7.65 -20.13 -4.86
C LEU A 338 9.06 -19.87 -4.28
N PRO A 339 10.10 -20.68 -4.59
CA PRO A 339 11.46 -20.35 -4.18
C PRO A 339 11.94 -19.01 -4.75
N LYS A 340 11.54 -18.69 -5.98
CA LYS A 340 11.90 -17.42 -6.62
C LYS A 340 11.13 -16.25 -6.03
N ILE A 341 9.84 -16.42 -5.74
CA ILE A 341 8.99 -15.44 -5.02
C ILE A 341 9.64 -15.08 -3.69
N LYS A 342 9.97 -16.09 -2.88
CA LYS A 342 10.65 -15.91 -1.60
C LYS A 342 11.96 -15.14 -1.78
N GLN A 343 12.81 -15.55 -2.72
CA GLN A 343 14.06 -14.85 -3.00
C GLN A 343 13.84 -13.38 -3.38
N VAL A 344 12.85 -13.09 -4.24
CA VAL A 344 12.52 -11.72 -4.66
C VAL A 344 12.09 -10.88 -3.46
N PHE A 345 11.27 -11.43 -2.57
CA PHE A 345 10.81 -10.76 -1.36
C PHE A 345 11.98 -10.49 -0.38
N GLU A 346 12.85 -11.48 -0.14
CA GLU A 346 14.01 -11.35 0.75
C GLU A 346 15.08 -10.38 0.24
N GLN A 347 15.33 -10.31 -1.07
CA GLN A 347 16.43 -9.56 -1.66
C GLN A 347 16.08 -8.08 -1.90
N THR A 348 16.17 -7.25 -0.87
CA THR A 348 15.71 -5.86 -0.94
C THR A 348 16.82 -4.87 -1.32
N ARG A 349 16.45 -3.59 -1.57
CA ARG A 349 17.46 -2.52 -1.74
C ARG A 349 18.22 -2.20 -0.45
N LEU A 350 17.68 -2.65 0.69
CA LEU A 350 18.23 -2.50 2.03
C LEU A 350 19.05 -3.73 2.47
N GLY A 351 19.32 -4.66 1.55
CA GLY A 351 19.98 -5.93 1.83
C GLY A 351 19.00 -7.10 1.93
N LYS A 352 19.52 -8.27 2.31
CA LYS A 352 18.71 -9.49 2.42
C LYS A 352 17.98 -9.52 3.76
N PHE A 353 16.65 -9.43 3.72
CA PHE A 353 15.81 -9.49 4.93
C PHE A 353 15.42 -10.94 5.19
N LYS A 354 15.47 -11.36 6.47
CA LYS A 354 14.83 -12.60 6.90
C LYS A 354 13.31 -12.43 6.77
N ILE A 355 12.66 -13.42 6.19
CA ILE A 355 11.19 -13.44 6.07
C ILE A 355 10.64 -14.63 6.84
N ASN A 356 9.44 -14.46 7.38
CA ASN A 356 8.60 -15.56 7.82
C ASN A 356 7.70 -15.95 6.65
N LEU A 357 7.44 -17.25 6.53
CA LEU A 357 6.58 -17.77 5.50
C LEU A 357 5.49 -18.62 6.14
N LYS A 358 4.24 -18.33 5.79
CA LYS A 358 3.10 -19.12 6.24
C LYS A 358 2.19 -19.50 5.08
N ALA A 359 1.47 -20.59 5.25
CA ALA A 359 0.51 -21.09 4.28
C ALA A 359 -0.77 -21.56 4.98
N GLY A 360 -1.92 -21.43 4.32
CA GLY A 360 -3.17 -21.91 4.91
C GLY A 360 -4.37 -21.83 3.97
N LYS A 361 -5.41 -22.59 4.31
CA LYS A 361 -6.68 -22.62 3.57
C LYS A 361 -7.61 -21.46 3.90
N THR A 362 -7.30 -20.70 4.95
CA THR A 362 -7.96 -19.45 5.31
C THR A 362 -6.92 -18.48 5.84
N TYR A 363 -7.20 -17.18 5.82
CA TYR A 363 -6.26 -16.18 6.36
C TYR A 363 -6.10 -16.30 7.89
N GLY A 364 -7.08 -16.87 8.59
CA GLY A 364 -7.04 -17.08 10.04
C GLY A 364 -6.30 -18.36 10.48
N LEU A 365 -6.01 -19.27 9.56
CA LEU A 365 -5.40 -20.58 9.82
C LEU A 365 -4.11 -20.73 9.01
N LEU A 366 -3.27 -19.70 9.04
CA LEU A 366 -1.93 -19.73 8.44
C LEU A 366 -0.94 -20.41 9.39
N GLU A 367 -0.24 -21.42 8.89
CA GLU A 367 0.79 -22.17 9.62
C GLU A 367 2.17 -21.94 9.01
N ASP A 368 3.22 -22.07 9.82
CA ASP A 368 4.59 -21.94 9.34
C ASP A 368 4.85 -22.94 8.22
N PHE A 369 5.38 -22.43 7.11
CA PHE A 369 5.54 -23.20 5.89
C PHE A 369 7.01 -23.22 5.45
N SER A 370 7.52 -24.44 5.24
CA SER A 370 8.84 -24.72 4.68
C SER A 370 8.73 -25.83 3.66
N TRP A 371 9.49 -25.74 2.57
CA TRP A 371 9.59 -26.78 1.55
C TRP A 371 11.01 -27.33 1.44
#